data_AF-A0A820REG5-F1
#
_entry.id   AF-A0A820REG5-F1
#
_cell.length_a   1.000
_cell.length_b   1.000
_cell.length_c   1.000
_cell.angle_alpha   90.00
_cell.angle_beta   90.00
_cell.angle_gamma   90.00
#
_symmetry.space_group_name_H-M   'P 1'
#
loop_
_entity.id
_entity.type
_entity.pdbx_description
1 polymer ?
#
loop_
_entity_poly.entity_id
_entity_poly.type
_entity_poly.pdbx_seq_one_letter_code
_entity_poly.pdbx_strand_id
1 'polypeptide(L)'
;VSGGEEGARIGPSLMPGGSEKAWEHVKPIFQKIAAKADGEPCCDWVGPSGSGHFVKMVHNGIEYGDMQLICEIYNIMRDILNMSNDEIADV
;
A
#
# COMPACT_ATOMS: atom_id res chain seq x y z
N VAL A 1 -0.82 6.91 -5.21
CA VAL A 1 0.55 6.38 -5.38
C VAL A 1 1.03 5.86 -4.04
N SER A 2 1.48 4.61 -3.96
CA SER A 2 2.09 4.01 -2.76
C SER A 2 3.21 3.02 -3.16
N GLY A 3 4.14 2.74 -2.23
CA GLY A 3 5.28 1.83 -2.44
C GLY A 3 6.66 2.42 -2.11
N GLY A 4 6.74 3.66 -1.60
CA GLY A 4 8.03 4.32 -1.31
C GLY A 4 8.86 4.59 -2.57
N GLU A 5 10.14 4.92 -2.36
CA GLU A 5 11.08 5.24 -3.46
C GLU A 5 11.32 4.03 -4.38
N GLU A 6 11.58 2.87 -3.79
CA GLU A 6 11.82 1.64 -4.52
C GLU A 6 10.57 1.22 -5.32
N GLY A 7 9.40 1.20 -4.68
CA GLY A 7 8.14 0.91 -5.36
C GLY A 7 7.86 1.89 -6.49
N ALA A 8 8.13 3.19 -6.32
CA ALA A 8 8.00 4.17 -7.41
C ALA A 8 8.91 3.85 -8.60
N ARG A 9 10.09 3.25 -8.37
CA ARG A 9 11.05 2.90 -9.42
C ARG A 9 10.70 1.60 -10.15
N ILE A 10 10.18 0.60 -9.45
CA ILE A 10 10.00 -0.77 -10.00
C ILE A 10 8.54 -1.11 -10.31
N GLY A 11 7.60 -0.45 -9.65
CA GLY A 11 6.17 -0.67 -9.84
C GLY A 11 5.35 -0.27 -8.62
N PRO A 12 4.78 0.95 -8.57
CA PRO A 12 4.00 1.38 -7.42
C PRO A 12 2.54 0.88 -7.52
N SER A 13 1.81 0.97 -6.41
CA SER A 13 0.35 0.95 -6.44
C SER A 13 -0.19 2.33 -6.83
N LEU A 14 -1.09 2.37 -7.83
CA LEU A 14 -1.68 3.60 -8.36
C LEU A 14 -3.20 3.57 -8.23
N MET A 15 -3.78 4.62 -7.65
CA MET A 15 -5.19 4.70 -7.29
C MET A 15 -5.83 5.93 -7.98
N PRO A 16 -6.01 5.91 -9.31
CA PRO A 16 -6.54 7.06 -10.05
C PRO A 16 -8.01 7.33 -9.74
N GLY A 17 -8.36 8.60 -9.57
CA GLY A 17 -9.74 9.08 -9.51
C GLY A 17 -9.85 10.49 -10.08
N GLY A 18 -11.06 10.99 -10.31
CA GLY A 18 -11.30 12.33 -10.88
C GLY A 18 -12.23 12.31 -12.08
N SER A 19 -11.73 12.74 -13.24
CA SER A 19 -12.48 12.68 -14.51
C SER A 19 -12.31 11.33 -15.20
N GLU A 20 -13.42 10.62 -15.40
CA GLU A 20 -13.43 9.32 -16.11
C GLU A 20 -12.92 9.46 -17.56
N LYS A 21 -13.19 10.59 -18.23
CA LYS A 21 -12.65 10.85 -19.57
C LYS A 21 -11.12 10.98 -19.58
N ALA A 22 -10.54 11.50 -18.50
CA ALA A 22 -9.08 11.59 -18.37
C ALA A 22 -8.43 10.21 -18.17
N TRP A 23 -9.16 9.26 -17.57
CA TRP A 23 -8.67 7.89 -17.36
C TRP A 23 -8.30 7.21 -18.66
N GLU A 24 -9.13 7.34 -19.71
CA GLU A 24 -8.86 6.73 -21.02
C GLU A 24 -7.48 7.14 -21.59
N HIS A 25 -7.05 8.37 -21.33
CA HIS A 25 -5.77 8.88 -21.80
C HIS A 25 -4.57 8.41 -20.98
N VAL A 26 -4.72 8.26 -19.66
CA VAL A 26 -3.61 7.92 -18.76
C VAL A 26 -3.52 6.43 -18.42
N LYS A 27 -4.60 5.67 -18.62
CA LYS A 27 -4.70 4.23 -18.34
C LYS A 27 -3.53 3.41 -18.89
N PRO A 28 -3.13 3.54 -20.18
CA PRO A 28 -2.06 2.72 -20.72
C PRO A 28 -0.71 2.99 -20.04
N ILE A 29 -0.47 4.22 -19.59
CA ILE A 29 0.76 4.59 -18.89
C ILE A 29 0.70 4.05 -17.46
N PHE A 30 -0.38 4.35 -16.74
CA PHE A 30 -0.54 3.99 -15.33
C PHE A 30 -0.51 2.48 -15.13
N GLN A 31 -1.26 1.71 -15.92
CA GLN A 31 -1.26 0.26 -15.80
C GLN A 31 0.04 -0.40 -16.28
N LYS A 32 0.81 0.25 -17.16
CA LYS A 32 2.11 -0.27 -17.62
C LYS A 32 3.21 -0.11 -16.56
N ILE A 33 3.19 1.00 -15.82
CA ILE A 33 4.21 1.28 -14.80
C ILE A 33 3.85 0.73 -13.41
N ALA A 34 2.59 0.37 -13.17
CA ALA A 34 2.16 -0.17 -11.88
C ALA A 34 2.74 -1.57 -11.61
N ALA A 35 2.86 -1.92 -10.33
CA ALA A 35 3.15 -3.28 -9.89
C ALA A 35 2.14 -4.29 -10.48
N LYS A 36 2.53 -5.57 -10.56
CA LYS A 36 1.69 -6.65 -11.08
C LYS A 36 1.48 -7.72 -10.01
N ALA A 37 0.24 -8.08 -9.74
CA ALA A 37 -0.15 -9.21 -8.89
C ALA A 37 -0.96 -10.18 -9.75
N ASP A 38 -0.53 -11.44 -9.82
CA ASP A 38 -1.17 -12.48 -10.65
C ASP A 38 -1.37 -12.08 -12.13
N GLY A 39 -0.44 -11.26 -12.65
CA GLY A 39 -0.48 -10.73 -14.02
C GLY A 39 -1.28 -9.43 -14.18
N GLU A 40 -2.09 -9.04 -13.19
CA GLU A 40 -2.94 -7.85 -13.24
C GLU A 40 -2.24 -6.61 -12.66
N PRO A 41 -2.42 -5.40 -13.25
CA PRO A 41 -1.94 -4.16 -12.67
C PRO A 41 -2.56 -3.88 -11.29
N CYS A 42 -1.72 -3.49 -10.33
CA CYS A 42 -2.12 -2.83 -9.09
C CYS A 42 -2.56 -1.37 -9.35
N CYS A 43 -3.41 -1.19 -10.35
CA CYS A 43 -3.95 0.09 -10.80
C CYS A 43 -5.22 -0.10 -11.62
N ASP A 44 -6.32 0.48 -11.15
CA ASP A 44 -7.53 0.66 -11.94
C ASP A 44 -8.30 1.92 -11.52
N TRP A 45 -9.30 2.30 -12.30
CA TRP A 45 -10.17 3.43 -12.03
C TRP A 45 -10.93 3.26 -10.71
N VAL A 46 -10.63 4.12 -9.74
CA VAL A 46 -11.26 4.06 -8.41
C VAL A 46 -12.63 4.74 -8.40
N GLY A 47 -12.77 5.88 -9.09
CA GLY A 47 -14.03 6.62 -9.13
C GLY A 47 -13.88 8.12 -9.33
N PRO A 48 -15.01 8.86 -9.28
CA PRO A 48 -15.04 10.27 -9.60
C PRO A 48 -14.36 11.14 -8.53
N SER A 49 -14.08 12.39 -8.88
CA SER A 49 -13.63 13.43 -7.94
C SER A 49 -12.40 13.00 -7.12
N GLY A 50 -12.49 13.00 -5.78
CA GLY A 50 -11.38 12.69 -4.88
C GLY A 50 -11.22 11.21 -4.54
N SER A 51 -11.96 10.28 -5.15
CA SER A 51 -12.01 8.87 -4.72
C SER A 51 -10.63 8.20 -4.66
N GLY A 52 -9.76 8.47 -5.63
CA GLY A 52 -8.39 7.94 -5.63
C GLY A 52 -7.55 8.41 -4.44
N HIS A 53 -7.65 9.70 -4.08
CA HIS A 53 -7.00 10.25 -2.89
C HIS A 53 -7.62 9.72 -1.60
N PHE A 54 -8.93 9.53 -1.57
CA PHE A 54 -9.63 8.95 -0.42
C PHE A 54 -9.16 7.52 -0.17
N VAL A 55 -9.08 6.67 -1.19
CA VAL A 55 -8.53 5.30 -1.05
C VAL A 55 -7.09 5.34 -0.56
N LYS A 56 -6.26 6.27 -1.06
CA LYS A 56 -4.88 6.42 -0.55
C LYS A 56 -4.85 6.82 0.93
N MET A 57 -5.74 7.72 1.36
CA MET A 57 -5.86 8.11 2.76
C MET A 57 -6.24 6.91 3.65
N VAL A 58 -7.20 6.10 3.23
CA VAL A 58 -7.61 4.88 3.97
C VAL A 58 -6.48 3.84 3.99
N HIS A 59 -5.76 3.65 2.88
CA HIS A 59 -4.58 2.78 2.83
C HIS A 59 -3.54 3.17 3.89
N ASN A 60 -3.25 4.47 4.02
CA ASN A 60 -2.36 4.94 5.09
C ASN A 60 -2.97 4.71 6.48
N GLY A 61 -4.29 4.85 6.64
CA GLY A 61 -4.95 4.53 7.91
C GLY A 61 -4.78 3.06 8.31
N ILE A 62 -4.90 2.15 7.34
CA ILE A 62 -4.65 0.70 7.54
C ILE A 62 -3.18 0.46 7.88
N GLU A 63 -2.25 1.09 7.16
CA GLU A 63 -0.80 1.00 7.42
C GLU A 63 -0.45 1.33 8.87
N TYR A 64 -1.03 2.40 9.43
CA TYR A 64 -0.83 2.76 10.83
C TYR A 64 -1.37 1.70 11.80
N GLY A 65 -2.54 1.12 11.49
CA GLY A 65 -3.12 0.04 12.27
C GLY A 65 -2.23 -1.21 12.29
N ASP A 66 -1.76 -1.63 11.11
CA ASP A 66 -0.89 -2.80 10.97
C ASP A 66 0.44 -2.61 11.72
N MET A 67 1.08 -1.45 11.58
CA MET A 67 2.30 -1.12 12.31
C MET A 67 2.09 -1.15 13.83
N GLN A 68 0.99 -0.59 14.33
CA GLN A 68 0.68 -0.58 15.75
C GLN A 68 0.46 -1.99 16.29
N LEU A 69 -0.29 -2.83 15.56
CA LEU A 69 -0.54 -4.22 15.93
C LEU A 69 0.78 -5.01 16.03
N ILE A 70 1.66 -4.88 15.05
CA ILE A 70 2.99 -5.52 15.06
C ILE A 70 3.80 -5.04 16.28
N CYS A 71 3.81 -3.74 16.56
CA CYS A 71 4.52 -3.17 17.70
C CYS A 71 3.99 -3.69 19.05
N GLU A 72 2.68 -3.84 19.21
CA GLU A 72 2.08 -4.37 20.44
C GLU A 72 2.41 -5.85 20.65
N ILE A 73 2.35 -6.64 19.58
CA ILE A 73 2.73 -8.05 19.60
C ILE A 73 4.21 -8.19 19.97
N TYR A 74 5.09 -7.40 19.35
CA TYR A 74 6.51 -7.31 19.72
C TYR A 74 6.68 -6.96 21.21
N ASN A 75 5.92 -5.98 21.72
CA ASN A 75 6.02 -5.55 23.11
C ASN A 75 5.61 -6.66 24.10
N ILE A 76 4.57 -7.44 23.76
CA ILE A 76 4.15 -8.61 24.54
C ILE A 76 5.27 -9.66 24.57
N MET A 77 5.85 -10.01 23.42
CA MET A 77 6.93 -11.00 23.37
C MET A 77 8.16 -10.55 24.16
N ARG A 78 8.54 -9.28 24.05
CA ARG A 78 9.69 -8.72 24.76
C ARG A 78 9.46 -8.64 26.28
N ASP A 79 8.36 -8.02 26.71
CA ASP A 79 8.19 -7.65 28.13
C ASP A 79 7.51 -8.75 28.96
N ILE A 80 6.61 -9.53 28.35
CA ILE A 80 5.84 -10.56 29.06
C ILE A 80 6.52 -11.91 28.91
N LEU A 81 6.95 -12.26 27.69
CA LEU A 81 7.61 -13.55 27.41
C LEU A 81 9.13 -13.50 27.61
N ASN A 82 9.71 -12.31 27.83
CA ASN A 82 11.15 -12.09 28.01
C ASN A 82 12.00 -12.62 26.84
N MET A 83 11.45 -12.61 25.63
CA MET A 83 12.17 -13.02 24.43
C MET A 83 13.20 -11.96 24.02
N SER A 84 14.35 -12.41 23.54
CA SER A 84 15.34 -11.57 22.88
C SER A 84 14.86 -11.13 21.49
N ASN A 85 15.46 -10.07 20.94
CA ASN A 85 15.09 -9.60 19.60
C ASN A 85 15.34 -10.65 18.50
N ASP A 86 16.36 -11.49 18.66
CA ASP A 86 16.65 -12.57 17.71
C ASP A 86 15.55 -13.64 17.75
N GLU A 87 15.11 -14.04 18.96
CA GLU A 87 13.98 -14.97 19.12
C GLU A 87 12.66 -14.40 18.59
N ILE A 88 12.43 -13.09 18.73
CA ILE A 88 11.21 -12.45 18.20
C ILE A 88 11.26 -12.38 16.67
N ALA A 89 12.44 -12.17 16.08
CA ALA A 89 12.59 -12.12 14.62
C ALA A 89 12.37 -13.49 13.94
N ASP A 90 12.57 -14.58 14.68
CA ASP A 90 12.38 -15.96 14.20
C ASP A 90 10.91 -16.45 14.26
N VAL A 91 10.01 -15.70 14.91
CA VAL A 91 8.56 -15.98 14.98
C VAL A 91 7.84 -15.49 13.73
#